data_AF-A0A373FSQ7-F1
#
_entry.id   AF-A0A373FSQ7-F1
#
_cell.length_a   1.000
_cell.length_b   1.000
_cell.length_c   1.000
_cell.angle_alpha   90.00
_cell.angle_beta   90.00
_cell.angle_gamma   90.00
#
_symmetry.space_group_name_H-M   'P 1'
#
loop_
_entity.id
_entity.type
_entity.pdbx_description
1 polymer ?
#
loop_
_entity_poly.entity_id
_entity_poly.type
_entity_poly.pdbx_seq_one_letter_code
_entity_poly.pdbx_strand_id
1 'polypeptide(L)'
;SSGDSLLRDETVTLDEDILRPLDFAIYNDSMFIIPDYSGENRLCRVNCNGKLIDKIGIIPTIDEKALENARPALAQAWRSFLDYNPNNGILAVVTQLGEVLEVYNLKDSTHVVRIGEYGEPEFKISDGYGIPTGIMGFSDVQVTDSAIYTVFHGTSFKEIARQSGRLPDGGKY
;
A
#
# COMPACT_ATOMS: atom_id res chain seq x y z
N SER A 1 -21.01 -30.25 9.99
CA SER A 1 -20.89 -28.80 9.79
C SER A 1 -20.48 -28.15 11.08
N SER A 2 -19.24 -27.67 11.22
CA SER A 2 -18.92 -26.76 12.32
C SER A 2 -19.52 -25.40 11.98
N GLY A 3 -20.31 -24.87 12.92
CA GLY A 3 -20.91 -23.55 12.80
C GLY A 3 -19.91 -22.50 13.27
N ASP A 4 -18.91 -22.20 12.44
CA ASP A 4 -18.08 -21.02 12.68
C ASP A 4 -18.91 -19.79 12.31
N SER A 5 -19.62 -19.25 13.30
CA SER A 5 -20.20 -17.92 13.20
C SER A 5 -19.10 -16.90 13.45
N LEU A 6 -18.66 -16.20 12.41
CA LEU A 6 -17.85 -15.00 12.54
C LEU A 6 -18.70 -13.93 13.24
N LEU A 7 -18.55 -13.84 14.56
CA LEU A 7 -19.17 -12.78 15.36
C LEU A 7 -18.26 -11.56 15.32
N ARG A 8 -18.83 -10.41 14.98
CA ARG A 8 -18.14 -9.12 15.10
C ARG A 8 -18.01 -8.80 16.58
N ASP A 9 -16.78 -8.72 17.06
CA ASP A 9 -16.48 -8.39 18.46
C ASP A 9 -16.46 -6.87 18.67
N GLU A 10 -15.76 -6.15 17.79
CA GLU A 10 -15.56 -4.70 17.92
C GLU A 10 -15.65 -3.98 16.56
N THR A 11 -15.66 -2.64 16.61
CA THR A 11 -15.59 -1.79 15.42
C THR A 11 -14.82 -0.52 15.73
N VAL A 12 -13.85 -0.25 14.86
CA VAL A 12 -13.04 0.96 14.88
C VAL A 12 -13.60 1.93 13.85
N THR A 13 -14.16 3.05 14.30
CA THR A 13 -14.58 4.15 13.43
C THR A 13 -13.39 5.08 13.23
N LEU A 14 -12.93 5.24 11.99
CA LEU A 14 -11.83 6.16 11.68
C LEU A 14 -12.31 7.61 11.71
N ASP A 15 -11.46 8.53 12.20
CA ASP A 15 -11.70 9.97 12.15
C ASP A 15 -11.94 10.44 10.70
N GLU A 16 -12.74 11.49 10.51
CA GLU A 16 -13.14 12.00 9.18
C GLU A 16 -11.96 12.42 8.29
N ASP A 17 -10.85 12.83 8.93
CA ASP A 17 -9.61 13.23 8.25
C ASP A 17 -8.80 12.03 7.74
N ILE A 18 -9.16 10.79 8.12
CA ILE A 18 -8.54 9.56 7.63
C ILE A 18 -9.30 9.09 6.40
N LEU A 19 -8.67 9.25 5.24
CA LEU A 19 -9.19 8.71 3.99
C LEU A 19 -9.19 7.18 4.02
N ARG A 20 -10.27 6.59 3.51
CA ARG A 20 -10.54 5.14 3.56
C ARG A 20 -9.32 4.34 3.07
N PRO A 21 -8.62 3.60 3.95
CA PRO A 21 -7.50 2.79 3.54
C PRO A 21 -7.97 1.52 2.83
N LEU A 22 -7.13 0.97 1.95
CA LEU A 22 -7.38 -0.30 1.27
C LEU A 22 -6.79 -1.50 2.01
N ASP A 23 -5.74 -1.25 2.80
CA ASP A 23 -5.02 -2.28 3.53
C ASP A 23 -4.49 -1.70 4.85
N PHE A 24 -4.15 -2.56 5.80
CA PHE A 24 -3.61 -2.19 7.11
C PHE A 24 -2.67 -3.26 7.65
N ALA A 25 -1.67 -2.84 8.43
CA ALA A 25 -0.81 -3.73 9.19
C ALA A 25 -1.00 -3.50 10.69
N ILE A 26 -1.17 -4.57 11.47
CA ILE A 26 -1.24 -4.48 12.93
C ILE A 26 0.15 -4.13 13.44
N TYR A 27 0.29 -2.99 14.13
CA TYR A 27 1.57 -2.58 14.71
C TYR A 27 1.75 -3.13 16.12
N ASN A 28 0.69 -3.10 16.93
CA ASN A 28 0.57 -3.76 18.23
C ASN A 28 -0.90 -3.82 18.66
N ASP A 29 -1.16 -4.28 19.89
CA ASP A 29 -2.49 -4.46 20.47
C ASP A 29 -3.40 -3.21 20.43
N SER A 30 -2.82 -2.02 20.27
CA SER A 30 -3.55 -0.74 20.34
C SER A 30 -3.42 0.12 19.08
N MET A 31 -2.61 -0.29 18.10
CA MET A 31 -2.27 0.53 16.95
C MET A 31 -2.10 -0.30 15.68
N PHE A 32 -2.46 0.30 14.57
CA PHE A 32 -2.27 -0.23 13.22
C PHE A 32 -1.74 0.86 12.29
N ILE A 33 -1.13 0.44 11.19
CA ILE A 33 -0.54 1.30 10.17
C ILE A 33 -1.39 1.17 8.91
N ILE A 34 -1.65 2.29 8.25
CA ILE A 34 -2.43 2.37 7.01
C ILE A 34 -1.75 3.28 5.99
N PRO A 35 -2.02 3.11 4.68
CA PRO A 35 -1.61 4.09 3.67
C PRO A 35 -2.24 5.47 3.90
N ASP A 36 -1.48 6.54 3.69
CA ASP A 36 -2.00 7.92 3.72
C ASP A 36 -2.45 8.36 2.31
N TYR A 37 -3.75 8.26 2.05
CA TYR A 37 -4.32 8.66 0.76
C TYR A 37 -4.49 10.17 0.58
N SER A 38 -4.16 10.99 1.58
CA SER A 38 -4.12 12.46 1.40
C SER A 38 -2.92 12.86 0.54
N GLY A 39 -1.88 12.01 0.53
CA GLY A 39 -0.59 12.25 -0.12
C GLY A 39 0.27 13.29 0.59
N GLU A 40 -0.10 13.70 1.82
CA GLU A 40 0.80 14.49 2.66
C GLU A 40 2.00 13.67 3.13
N ASN A 41 1.78 12.40 3.47
CA ASN A 41 2.80 11.45 3.90
C ASN A 41 2.62 10.12 3.18
N ARG A 42 3.49 9.14 3.47
CA ARG A 42 3.37 7.80 2.89
C ARG A 42 2.33 6.95 3.64
N LEU A 43 2.39 6.97 4.97
CA LEU A 43 1.57 6.15 5.85
C LEU A 43 1.09 6.95 7.07
N CYS A 44 0.05 6.44 7.72
CA CYS A 44 -0.47 6.91 8.99
C CYS A 44 -0.39 5.79 10.04
N ARG A 45 -0.04 6.13 11.27
CA ARG A 45 -0.26 5.25 12.44
C ARG A 45 -1.53 5.68 13.15
N VAL A 46 -2.42 4.74 13.37
CA VAL A 46 -3.76 4.96 13.90
C VAL A 46 -3.97 4.06 15.11
N ASN A 47 -4.63 4.56 16.15
CA ASN A 47 -4.96 3.75 17.32
C ASN A 47 -6.28 2.99 17.16
N CYS A 48 -6.57 2.08 18.07
CA CYS A 48 -7.81 1.29 18.11
C CYS A 48 -9.09 2.13 18.31
N ASN A 49 -8.98 3.41 18.66
CA ASN A 49 -10.10 4.35 18.67
C ASN A 49 -10.31 5.07 17.33
N GLY A 50 -9.53 4.72 16.31
CA GLY A 50 -9.59 5.30 14.97
C GLY A 50 -8.96 6.68 14.85
N LYS A 51 -8.14 7.09 15.82
CA LYS A 51 -7.48 8.39 15.83
C LYS A 51 -6.07 8.32 15.26
N LEU A 52 -5.72 9.32 14.46
CA LEU A 52 -4.36 9.52 13.97
C LEU A 52 -3.40 9.78 15.15
N ILE A 53 -2.32 9.01 15.21
CA ILE A 53 -1.24 9.18 16.20
C ILE A 53 -0.07 9.92 15.58
N ASP A 54 0.43 9.42 14.46
CA ASP A 54 1.54 10.02 13.73
C ASP A 54 1.47 9.67 12.23
N LYS A 55 2.33 10.31 11.45
CA LYS A 55 2.49 10.06 10.01
C LYS A 55 3.93 9.63 9.73
N ILE A 56 4.10 8.76 8.74
CA ILE A 56 5.38 8.10 8.45
C ILE A 56 5.73 8.33 6.99
N GLY A 57 6.95 8.85 6.76
CA GLY A 57 7.58 8.92 5.44
C GLY A 57 6.89 9.85 4.44
N ILE A 58 7.50 9.93 3.26
CA ILE A 58 6.98 10.64 2.09
C ILE A 58 6.87 9.65 0.93
N ILE A 59 6.00 9.94 -0.04
CA ILE A 59 5.93 9.14 -1.27
C ILE A 59 7.27 9.28 -2.01
N PRO A 60 8.03 8.19 -2.22
CA PRO A 60 9.35 8.25 -2.85
C PRO A 60 9.24 8.32 -4.37
N THR A 61 8.45 9.27 -4.86
CA THR A 61 8.21 9.51 -6.29
C THR A 61 9.28 10.42 -6.89
N ILE A 62 9.60 10.22 -8.17
CA ILE A 62 10.39 11.20 -8.94
C ILE A 62 9.50 12.23 -9.66
N ASP A 63 8.19 12.00 -9.74
CA ASP A 63 7.23 12.99 -10.25
C ASP A 63 6.98 14.12 -9.23
N GLU A 64 7.91 15.07 -9.19
CA GLU A 64 7.82 16.28 -8.36
C GLU A 64 6.55 17.09 -8.65
N LYS A 65 6.10 17.11 -9.92
CA LYS A 65 4.91 17.88 -10.31
C LYS A 65 3.64 17.30 -9.69
N ALA A 66 3.49 15.98 -9.71
CA ALA A 66 2.37 15.31 -9.05
C ALA A 66 2.44 15.47 -7.53
N LEU A 67 3.64 15.43 -6.94
CA LEU A 67 3.85 15.64 -5.51
C LEU A 67 3.49 17.07 -5.06
N GLU A 68 3.67 18.07 -5.92
CA GLU A 68 3.30 19.46 -5.64
C GLU A 68 1.83 19.74 -5.92
N ASN A 69 1.30 19.24 -7.02
CA ASN A 69 0.02 19.72 -7.57
C ASN A 69 -1.12 18.70 -7.51
N ALA A 70 -0.83 17.44 -7.20
CA ALA A 70 -1.80 16.34 -7.31
C ALA A 70 -1.60 15.23 -6.26
N ARG A 71 -1.24 15.59 -5.03
CA ARG A 71 -0.95 14.64 -3.93
C ARG A 71 -1.99 13.53 -3.74
N PRO A 72 -3.31 13.80 -3.75
CA PRO A 72 -4.29 12.72 -3.59
C PRO A 72 -4.27 11.74 -4.78
N ALA A 73 -4.14 12.23 -6.00
CA ALA A 73 -4.05 11.39 -7.20
C ALA A 73 -2.77 10.55 -7.20
N LEU A 74 -1.65 11.16 -6.79
CA LEU A 74 -0.38 10.48 -6.61
C LEU A 74 -0.49 9.38 -5.54
N ALA A 75 -1.05 9.68 -4.37
CA ALA A 75 -1.23 8.69 -3.30
C ALA A 75 -2.15 7.53 -3.73
N GLN A 76 -3.18 7.79 -4.52
CA GLN A 76 -4.04 6.75 -5.12
C GLN A 76 -3.29 5.87 -6.12
N ALA A 77 -2.36 6.43 -6.90
CA ALA A 77 -1.49 5.67 -7.79
C ALA A 77 -0.49 4.82 -7.00
N TRP A 78 0.01 5.36 -5.89
CA TRP A 78 0.89 4.68 -4.93
C TRP A 78 0.15 3.80 -3.91
N ARG A 79 -1.11 3.43 -4.17
CA ARG A 79 -1.87 2.50 -3.32
C ARG A 79 -1.06 1.24 -3.02
N SER A 80 -1.12 0.78 -1.79
CA SER A 80 -0.18 -0.24 -1.30
C SER A 80 -0.83 -1.36 -0.53
N PHE A 81 -0.14 -2.50 -0.55
CA PHE A 81 -0.27 -3.54 0.46
C PHE A 81 0.89 -3.43 1.44
N LEU A 82 0.67 -3.80 2.70
CA LEU A 82 1.68 -3.67 3.74
C LEU A 82 1.55 -4.76 4.78
N ASP A 83 2.71 -5.19 5.29
CA ASP A 83 2.78 -6.10 6.44
C ASP A 83 3.91 -5.71 7.37
N TYR A 84 3.71 -5.96 8.66
CA TYR A 84 4.63 -5.59 9.73
C TYR A 84 4.92 -6.77 10.65
N ASN A 85 6.20 -7.03 10.87
CA ASN A 85 6.65 -8.00 11.85
C ASN A 85 7.20 -7.31 13.10
N PRO A 86 6.53 -7.41 14.27
CA PRO A 86 7.01 -6.80 15.51
C PRO A 86 8.29 -7.44 16.07
N ASN A 87 8.57 -8.70 15.77
CA ASN A 87 9.76 -9.41 16.28
C ASN A 87 11.04 -8.73 15.79
N ASN A 88 11.11 -8.46 14.48
CA ASN A 88 12.26 -7.79 13.87
C ASN A 88 12.05 -6.27 13.71
N GLY A 89 10.83 -5.75 13.76
CA GLY A 89 10.51 -4.33 13.60
C GLY A 89 10.46 -3.87 12.15
N ILE A 90 10.33 -4.81 11.21
CA ILE A 90 10.33 -4.55 9.77
C ILE A 90 8.89 -4.39 9.29
N LEU A 91 8.64 -3.26 8.63
CA LEU A 91 7.44 -2.98 7.85
C LEU A 91 7.82 -3.01 6.37
N ALA A 92 7.14 -3.84 5.59
CA ALA A 92 7.25 -3.84 4.14
C ALA A 92 6.00 -3.23 3.52
N VAL A 93 6.19 -2.41 2.49
CA VAL A 93 5.11 -1.77 1.73
C VAL A 93 5.37 -2.01 0.26
N VAL A 94 4.39 -2.58 -0.45
CA VAL A 94 4.48 -2.84 -1.88
C VAL A 94 3.39 -2.10 -2.64
N THR A 95 3.72 -1.57 -3.80
CA THR A 95 2.80 -0.74 -4.58
C THR A 95 2.02 -1.57 -5.61
N GLN A 96 0.70 -1.45 -5.63
CA GLN A 96 -0.15 -2.24 -6.53
C GLN A 96 -0.01 -1.84 -8.01
N LEU A 97 0.31 -0.57 -8.30
CA LEU A 97 0.27 -0.01 -9.65
C LEU A 97 1.66 0.29 -10.25
N GLY A 98 2.70 -0.33 -9.69
CA GLY A 98 4.09 -0.20 -10.12
C GLY A 98 4.94 -1.29 -9.49
N GLU A 99 6.23 -1.31 -9.77
CA GLU A 99 7.16 -2.29 -9.21
C GLU A 99 8.02 -1.64 -8.12
N VAL A 100 7.38 -1.30 -7.01
CA VAL A 100 8.03 -0.65 -5.87
C VAL A 100 7.84 -1.45 -4.59
N LEU A 101 8.94 -1.75 -3.92
CA LEU A 101 9.02 -2.32 -2.58
C LEU A 101 9.75 -1.34 -1.66
N GLU A 102 9.12 -0.96 -0.56
CA GLU A 102 9.69 -0.14 0.50
C GLU A 102 9.82 -0.98 1.77
N VAL A 103 10.97 -0.88 2.43
CA VAL A 103 11.27 -1.58 3.67
C VAL A 103 11.66 -0.54 4.72
N TYR A 104 10.88 -0.48 5.79
CA TYR A 104 11.12 0.36 6.95
C TYR A 104 11.56 -0.51 8.13
N ASN A 105 12.65 -0.12 8.78
CA ASN A 105 12.93 -0.58 10.13
C ASN A 105 12.41 0.48 11.11
N LEU A 106 11.29 0.18 11.77
CA LEU A 106 10.65 1.13 12.68
C LEU A 106 11.40 1.30 14.01
N LYS A 107 12.42 0.48 14.29
CA LYS A 107 13.24 0.58 15.52
C LYS A 107 14.37 1.60 15.39
N ASP A 108 14.92 1.77 14.19
CA ASP A 108 16.05 2.69 13.94
C ASP A 108 15.78 3.72 12.82
N SER A 109 14.56 3.74 12.29
CA SER A 109 14.10 4.64 11.23
C SER A 109 14.80 4.46 9.88
N THR A 110 15.49 3.34 9.65
CA THR A 110 16.03 3.02 8.33
C THR A 110 14.90 2.82 7.32
N HIS A 111 15.01 3.45 6.14
CA HIS A 111 14.07 3.31 5.03
C HIS A 111 14.83 2.96 3.76
N VAL A 112 14.46 1.85 3.13
CA VAL A 112 15.03 1.37 1.88
C VAL A 112 13.94 1.26 0.84
N VAL A 113 14.15 1.90 -0.32
CA VAL A 113 13.28 1.78 -1.48
C VAL A 113 13.97 0.92 -2.55
N ARG A 114 13.22 0.00 -3.14
CA ARG A 114 13.63 -0.84 -4.26
C ARG A 114 12.59 -0.68 -5.36
N ILE A 115 13.06 -0.24 -6.52
CA ILE A 115 12.24 -0.03 -7.73
C ILE A 115 12.77 -1.01 -8.77
N GLY A 116 11.89 -1.84 -9.31
CA GLY A 116 12.23 -2.81 -10.34
C GLY A 116 12.15 -2.22 -11.76
N GLU A 117 12.17 -3.09 -12.76
CA GLU A 117 12.26 -2.70 -14.17
C GLU A 117 11.06 -1.90 -14.67
N TYR A 118 9.87 -2.17 -14.11
CA TYR A 118 8.64 -1.46 -14.48
C TYR A 118 8.47 -0.11 -13.78
N GLY A 119 9.38 0.27 -12.88
CA GLY A 119 9.40 1.61 -12.30
C GLY A 119 8.30 1.89 -11.26
N GLU A 120 8.17 3.16 -10.93
CA GLU A 120 7.08 3.71 -10.12
C GLU A 120 5.74 3.71 -10.86
N PRO A 121 4.60 3.96 -10.18
CA PRO A 121 3.31 4.00 -10.84
C PRO A 121 3.22 5.02 -11.99
N GLU A 122 2.89 4.54 -13.17
CA GLU A 122 2.50 5.39 -14.30
C GLU A 122 1.00 5.67 -14.27
N PHE A 123 0.61 6.94 -14.29
CA PHE A 123 -0.79 7.34 -14.27
C PHE A 123 -1.04 8.67 -15.00
N LYS A 124 -2.32 8.91 -15.30
CA LYS A 124 -2.82 10.20 -15.78
C LYS A 124 -3.82 10.75 -14.79
N ILE A 125 -3.81 12.06 -14.61
CA ILE A 125 -4.79 12.74 -13.77
C ILE A 125 -6.04 13.04 -14.62
N SER A 126 -7.20 12.60 -14.15
CA SER A 126 -8.51 12.91 -14.73
C SER A 126 -9.50 13.20 -13.60
N ASP A 127 -10.15 14.36 -13.61
CA ASP A 127 -11.11 14.78 -12.58
C ASP A 127 -10.58 14.64 -11.13
N GLY A 128 -9.28 14.86 -10.93
CA GLY A 128 -8.61 14.73 -9.63
C GLY A 128 -8.23 13.30 -9.23
N TYR A 129 -8.49 12.30 -10.09
CA TYR A 129 -8.13 10.90 -9.86
C TYR A 129 -6.87 10.50 -10.64
N GLY A 130 -6.07 9.62 -10.04
CA GLY A 130 -4.95 8.96 -10.71
C GLY A 130 -5.43 7.72 -11.47
N ILE A 131 -5.56 7.83 -12.79
CA ILE A 131 -5.94 6.73 -13.68
C ILE A 131 -4.67 5.97 -14.09
N PRO A 132 -4.48 4.71 -13.68
CA PRO A 132 -3.24 3.99 -13.94
C PRO A 132 -3.09 3.64 -15.42
N THR A 133 -1.88 3.75 -15.94
CA THR A 133 -1.52 3.43 -17.33
C THR A 133 -0.38 2.43 -17.47
N GLY A 134 0.34 2.16 -16.37
CA GLY A 134 1.47 1.23 -16.33
C GLY A 134 1.07 -0.23 -16.15
N ILE A 135 1.49 -0.83 -15.03
CA ILE A 135 1.27 -2.24 -14.71
C ILE A 135 0.42 -2.46 -13.47
N MET A 136 -0.19 -3.65 -13.39
CA MET A 136 -0.53 -4.26 -12.11
C MET A 136 0.75 -4.89 -11.56
N GLY A 137 1.26 -4.32 -10.47
CA GLY A 137 2.48 -4.72 -9.77
C GLY A 137 2.19 -5.76 -8.70
N PHE A 138 2.27 -5.37 -7.43
CA PHE A 138 2.10 -6.29 -6.31
C PHE A 138 0.63 -6.45 -5.88
N SER A 139 0.27 -7.64 -5.41
CA SER A 139 -1.07 -7.93 -4.87
C SER A 139 -1.07 -8.34 -3.40
N ASP A 140 0.09 -8.71 -2.84
CA ASP A 140 0.23 -9.06 -1.43
C ASP A 140 1.70 -8.98 -0.96
N VAL A 141 1.91 -8.85 0.34
CA VAL A 141 3.21 -8.88 1.01
C VAL A 141 3.11 -9.52 2.39
N GLN A 142 4.12 -10.31 2.77
CA GLN A 142 4.26 -10.89 4.10
C GLN A 142 5.68 -10.75 4.62
N VAL A 143 5.83 -10.26 5.84
CA VAL A 143 7.11 -10.08 6.53
C VAL A 143 7.26 -11.17 7.58
N THR A 144 8.25 -12.03 7.38
CA THR A 144 8.64 -13.07 8.34
C THR A 144 9.90 -12.66 9.10
N ASP A 145 10.37 -13.50 10.03
CA ASP A 145 11.59 -13.21 10.78
C ASP A 145 12.84 -13.21 9.88
N SER A 146 12.82 -13.95 8.76
CA SER A 146 13.99 -14.15 7.88
C SER A 146 13.85 -13.60 6.47
N ALA A 147 12.63 -13.31 6.01
CA ALA A 147 12.37 -12.92 4.63
C ALA A 147 11.10 -12.09 4.47
N ILE A 148 11.05 -11.32 3.39
CA ILE A 148 9.84 -10.63 2.90
C ILE A 148 9.38 -11.40 1.66
N TYR A 149 8.13 -11.90 1.68
CA TYR A 149 7.49 -12.56 0.55
C TYR A 149 6.51 -11.58 -0.11
N THR A 150 6.42 -11.60 -1.42
CA THR A 150 5.49 -10.75 -2.17
C THR A 150 4.84 -11.56 -3.29
N VAL A 151 3.62 -11.18 -3.66
CA VAL A 151 2.95 -11.69 -4.87
C VAL A 151 2.99 -10.61 -5.93
N PHE A 152 3.66 -10.89 -7.06
CA PHE A 152 3.87 -9.93 -8.13
C PHE A 152 3.18 -10.36 -9.43
N HIS A 153 2.47 -9.43 -10.07
CA HIS A 153 1.73 -9.68 -11.31
C HIS A 153 2.55 -9.31 -12.56
N GLY A 154 3.11 -8.11 -12.61
CA GLY A 154 3.92 -7.63 -13.73
C GLY A 154 3.17 -7.48 -15.06
N THR A 155 1.83 -7.36 -15.03
CA THR A 155 1.01 -7.32 -16.25
C THR A 155 0.53 -5.91 -16.56
N SER A 156 0.78 -5.42 -17.77
CA SER A 156 0.35 -4.06 -18.16
C SER A 156 -1.16 -3.91 -18.26
N PHE A 157 -1.70 -2.72 -17.95
CA PHE A 157 -3.12 -2.43 -18.14
C PHE A 157 -3.59 -2.60 -19.59
N LYS A 158 -2.69 -2.38 -20.55
CA LYS A 158 -2.95 -2.64 -21.97
C LYS A 158 -3.17 -4.14 -22.27
N GLU A 159 -2.41 -5.02 -21.63
CA GLU A 159 -2.59 -6.47 -21.74
C GLU A 159 -3.89 -6.92 -21.06
N ILE A 160 -4.17 -6.41 -19.86
CA ILE A 160 -5.41 -6.70 -19.11
C ILE A 160 -6.65 -6.34 -19.95
N ALA A 161 -6.66 -5.16 -20.56
CA ALA A 161 -7.77 -4.69 -21.40
C ALA A 161 -7.99 -5.58 -22.64
N ARG A 162 -6.91 -6.05 -23.28
CA ARG A 162 -6.97 -6.94 -24.45
C ARG A 162 -7.56 -8.31 -24.14
N GLN A 163 -7.40 -8.78 -22.90
CA GLN A 163 -7.90 -10.08 -22.45
C GLN A 163 -9.30 -10.00 -21.81
N SER A 164 -9.98 -8.84 -21.89
CA SER A 164 -11.29 -8.62 -21.25
C SER A 164 -11.31 -9.01 -19.77
N GLY A 165 -10.18 -8.86 -19.07
CA GLY A 165 -10.04 -9.26 -17.66
C GLY A 165 -9.94 -10.77 -17.39
N ARG A 166 -9.87 -11.63 -18.42
CA ARG A 166 -9.70 -13.08 -18.27
C ARG A 166 -8.24 -13.52 -18.15
N LEU A 167 -7.50 -12.89 -17.23
CA LEU A 167 -6.19 -13.41 -16.82
C LEU A 167 -6.41 -14.45 -15.70
N PRO A 168 -5.69 -15.59 -15.69
CA PRO A 168 -5.66 -16.43 -14.50
C PRO A 168 -5.19 -15.59 -13.31
N ASP A 169 -5.86 -15.74 -12.17
CA ASP A 169 -5.50 -15.04 -10.93
C ASP A 169 -4.16 -15.61 -10.42
N GLY A 170 -3.16 -14.74 -10.28
CA GLY A 170 -1.78 -15.13 -9.97
C GLY A 170 -0.74 -14.50 -10.90
N GLY A 171 0.51 -14.43 -10.43
CA GLY A 171 1.62 -13.79 -11.13
C GLY A 171 1.93 -14.38 -12.51
N LYS A 172 2.37 -13.53 -13.45
CA LYS A 172 2.86 -13.95 -14.78
C LYS A 172 4.34 -14.41 -14.75
N TYR A 173 5.04 -14.14 -13.65
CA TYR A 173 6.50 -14.30 -13.48
C TYR A 173 6.85 -14.99 -12.17
#